data_AF-A0A8T3LT03-F1
#
_entry.id   AF-A0A8T3LT03-F1
#
_cell.length_a   1.000
_cell.length_b   1.000
_cell.length_c   1.000
_cell.angle_alpha   90.00
_cell.angle_beta   90.00
_cell.angle_gamma   90.00
#
_symmetry.space_group_name_H-M   'P 1'
#
loop_
_entity.id
_entity.type
_entity.pdbx_description
1 polymer ?
#
loop_
_entity_poly.entity_id
_entity_poly.type
_entity_poly.pdbx_seq_one_letter_code
_entity_poly.pdbx_strand_id
1 'polypeptide(L)'
;MIDNVRDDLGRRADTARGEFGDLMWLLRMAVLGAVAGALYTELRKPPAERTWNGKLLGVVPYDFRLPSLEGLRQAYWNPRSPKMFSPRPLGVGWAINIPTVLRRLGLHQGFTKGR
;
A
#
# COMPACT_ATOMS: atom_id res chain seq x y z
N MET A 1 7.49 21.69 -41.57
CA MET A 1 7.85 22.19 -40.22
C MET A 1 6.97 21.61 -39.11
N ILE A 2 5.79 21.04 -39.42
CA ILE A 2 4.85 20.45 -38.44
C ILE A 2 5.26 19.01 -38.05
N ASP A 3 6.00 18.31 -38.91
CA ASP A 3 6.39 16.91 -38.71
C ASP A 3 7.39 16.74 -37.54
N ASN A 4 8.31 17.69 -37.37
CA ASN A 4 9.33 17.66 -36.32
C ASN A 4 8.75 17.78 -34.89
N VAL A 5 7.60 18.45 -34.75
CA VAL A 5 6.92 18.60 -33.45
C VAL A 5 6.24 17.29 -33.06
N ARG A 6 5.69 16.56 -34.03
CA ARG A 6 5.02 15.27 -33.79
C ARG A 6 6.02 14.19 -33.35
N ASP A 7 7.20 14.17 -33.97
CA ASP A 7 8.26 13.23 -33.66
C ASP A 7 8.88 13.47 -32.26
N ASP A 8 9.03 14.73 -31.85
CA ASP A 8 9.54 15.05 -30.50
C ASP A 8 8.55 14.66 -29.40
N LEU A 9 7.24 14.89 -29.63
CA LEU A 9 6.20 14.45 -28.70
C LEU A 9 6.13 12.92 -28.57
N GLY A 10 6.29 12.19 -29.69
CA GLY A 10 6.37 10.74 -29.69
C GLY A 10 7.55 10.22 -28.87
N ARG A 11 8.75 10.78 -29.10
CA ARG A 11 9.97 10.39 -28.38
C ARG A 11 9.87 10.62 -26.88
N ARG A 12 9.32 11.76 -26.44
CA ARG A 12 9.10 12.05 -25.00
C ARG A 12 8.07 11.11 -24.36
N ALA A 13 7.01 10.77 -25.07
CA ALA A 13 5.99 9.85 -24.58
C ALA A 13 6.54 8.43 -24.39
N ASP A 14 7.41 7.97 -25.28
CA ASP A 14 8.05 6.65 -25.17
C ASP A 14 9.06 6.59 -24.02
N THR A 15 9.85 7.65 -23.80
CA THR A 15 10.72 7.75 -22.63
C THR A 15 9.90 7.75 -21.33
N ALA A 16 8.83 8.54 -21.24
CA ALA A 16 7.98 8.59 -20.05
C ALA A 16 7.30 7.26 -19.72
N ARG A 17 6.87 6.49 -20.75
CA ARG A 17 6.34 5.12 -20.54
C ARG A 17 7.41 4.16 -20.04
N GLY A 18 8.63 4.25 -20.58
CA GLY A 18 9.77 3.44 -20.14
C GLY A 18 10.14 3.70 -18.69
N GLU A 19 10.33 4.97 -18.33
CA GLU A 19 10.65 5.40 -16.96
C GLU A 19 9.57 5.02 -15.95
N PHE A 20 8.28 5.14 -16.32
CA PHE A 20 7.19 4.67 -15.48
C PHE A 20 7.21 3.15 -15.30
N GLY A 21 7.53 2.40 -16.36
CA GLY A 21 7.71 0.95 -16.31
C GLY A 21 8.82 0.54 -15.34
N ASP A 22 9.99 1.17 -15.45
CA ASP A 22 11.14 0.91 -14.56
C ASP A 22 10.82 1.24 -13.10
N LEU A 23 10.14 2.36 -12.85
CA LEU A 23 9.69 2.72 -11.51
C LEU A 23 8.72 1.67 -10.94
N MET A 24 7.72 1.26 -11.73
CA MET A 24 6.77 0.23 -11.30
C MET A 24 7.46 -1.12 -11.05
N TRP A 25 8.47 -1.46 -11.85
CA TRP A 25 9.29 -2.63 -11.64
C TRP A 25 10.09 -2.55 -10.33
N LEU A 26 10.74 -1.43 -10.05
CA LEU A 26 11.45 -1.19 -8.79
C LEU A 26 10.52 -1.28 -7.59
N LEU A 27 9.34 -0.65 -7.65
CA LEU A 27 8.33 -0.75 -6.60
C LEU A 27 7.88 -2.19 -6.38
N ARG A 28 7.65 -2.95 -7.45
CA ARG A 28 7.30 -4.37 -7.35
C ARG A 28 8.41 -5.17 -6.67
N MET A 29 9.66 -4.94 -7.02
CA MET A 29 10.81 -5.60 -6.39
C MET A 29 10.96 -5.22 -4.92
N ALA A 30 10.74 -3.96 -4.56
CA ALA A 30 10.74 -3.52 -3.18
C ALA A 30 9.64 -4.21 -2.35
N VAL A 31 8.42 -4.34 -2.89
CA VAL A 31 7.32 -5.05 -2.23
C VAL A 31 7.65 -6.54 -2.04
N LEU A 32 8.14 -7.22 -3.10
CA LEU A 32 8.53 -8.63 -3.02
C LEU A 32 9.66 -8.84 -2.01
N GLY A 33 10.67 -7.97 -2.01
CA GLY A 33 11.76 -8.00 -1.05
C GLY A 33 11.28 -7.79 0.39
N ALA A 34 10.34 -6.89 0.62
CA ALA A 34 9.77 -6.67 1.96
C ALA A 34 8.98 -7.89 2.45
N VAL A 35 8.21 -8.56 1.58
CA VAL A 35 7.52 -9.81 1.92
C VAL A 35 8.52 -10.91 2.24
N ALA A 36 9.51 -11.13 1.37
CA ALA A 36 10.54 -12.14 1.59
C ALA A 36 11.34 -11.88 2.88
N GLY A 37 11.70 -10.63 3.16
CA GLY A 37 12.42 -10.24 4.37
C GLY A 37 11.59 -10.44 5.65
N ALA A 38 10.29 -10.15 5.63
CA ALA A 38 9.40 -10.41 6.75
C ALA A 38 9.26 -11.91 7.02
N LEU A 39 9.08 -12.72 5.96
CA LEU A 39 9.05 -14.19 6.08
C LEU A 39 10.37 -14.75 6.60
N TYR A 40 11.51 -14.28 6.07
CA TYR A 40 12.83 -14.68 6.53
C TYR A 40 13.04 -14.39 8.02
N THR A 41 12.61 -13.21 8.48
CA THR A 41 12.70 -12.80 9.88
C THR A 41 11.93 -13.76 10.80
N GLU A 42 10.72 -14.18 10.41
CA GLU A 42 9.93 -15.13 11.19
C GLU A 42 10.49 -16.56 11.11
N LEU A 43 10.94 -17.01 9.93
CA LEU A 43 11.46 -18.37 9.75
C LEU A 43 12.78 -18.60 10.49
N ARG A 44 13.60 -17.56 10.71
CA ARG A 44 14.81 -17.65 11.54
C ARG A 44 14.53 -17.86 13.02
N LYS A 45 13.35 -17.50 13.51
CA LYS A 45 12.97 -17.72 14.91
C LYS A 45 12.65 -19.21 15.14
N PRO A 46 12.93 -19.75 16.34
CA PRO A 46 12.40 -21.05 16.75
C PRO A 46 10.88 -21.09 16.57
N PRO A 47 10.28 -22.24 16.19
CA PRO A 47 8.84 -22.32 15.93
C PRO A 47 7.95 -21.77 17.06
N ALA A 48 8.36 -21.94 18.32
CA ALA A 48 7.64 -21.45 19.49
C ALA A 48 7.68 -19.91 19.65
N GLU A 49 8.65 -19.23 19.03
CA GLU A 49 8.83 -17.77 19.12
C GLU A 49 8.27 -17.03 17.90
N ARG A 50 7.74 -17.74 16.90
CA ARG A 50 7.17 -17.15 15.69
C ARG A 50 5.84 -16.47 15.99
N THR A 51 5.80 -15.17 15.78
CA THR A 51 4.59 -14.37 16.00
C THR A 51 3.83 -14.14 14.69
N TRP A 52 4.51 -14.28 13.54
CA TRP A 52 3.95 -14.00 12.22
C TRP A 52 3.44 -12.56 12.05
N ASN A 53 3.87 -11.66 12.93
CA ASN A 53 3.53 -10.23 12.90
C ASN A 53 4.69 -9.43 13.52
N GLY A 54 4.85 -8.18 13.06
CA GLY A 54 5.93 -7.31 13.51
C GLY A 54 6.13 -6.08 12.63
N LYS A 55 7.34 -5.54 12.65
CA LYS A 55 7.76 -4.42 11.79
C LYS A 55 9.13 -4.71 11.17
N LEU A 56 9.20 -4.69 9.85
CA LEU A 56 10.46 -4.77 9.11
C LEU A 56 11.22 -3.45 9.27
N LEU A 57 12.49 -3.53 9.70
CA LEU A 57 13.36 -2.39 9.98
C LEU A 57 12.74 -1.35 10.94
N GLY A 58 11.80 -1.76 11.80
CA GLY A 58 11.09 -0.87 12.74
C GLY A 58 10.05 0.06 12.09
N VAL A 59 9.91 0.06 10.76
CA VAL A 59 9.06 1.01 10.02
C VAL A 59 7.88 0.32 9.37
N VAL A 60 8.11 -0.72 8.54
CA VAL A 60 7.08 -1.31 7.69
C VAL A 60 6.38 -2.44 8.46
N PRO A 61 5.10 -2.28 8.87
CA PRO A 61 4.40 -3.31 9.62
C PRO A 61 4.10 -4.52 8.73
N TYR A 62 4.05 -5.71 9.32
CA TYR A 62 3.58 -6.92 8.67
C TYR A 62 2.73 -7.76 9.62
N ASP A 63 1.73 -8.44 9.09
CA ASP A 63 0.91 -9.43 9.81
C ASP A 63 0.47 -10.52 8.83
N PHE A 64 0.84 -11.77 9.08
CA PHE A 64 0.49 -12.92 8.24
C PHE A 64 -0.59 -13.82 8.86
N ARG A 65 -1.20 -13.38 9.96
CA ARG A 65 -2.31 -14.10 10.60
C ARG A 65 -3.61 -13.81 9.83
N LEU A 66 -4.57 -14.74 9.92
CA LEU A 66 -5.89 -14.48 9.33
C LEU A 66 -6.57 -13.31 10.08
N PRO A 67 -6.96 -12.24 9.37
CA PRO A 67 -7.67 -11.13 9.99
C PRO A 67 -9.14 -11.48 10.21
N SER A 68 -9.77 -10.81 11.18
CA SER A 68 -11.23 -10.80 11.27
C SER A 68 -11.84 -9.88 10.23
N LEU A 69 -13.09 -10.14 9.85
CA LEU A 69 -13.87 -9.26 8.96
C LEU A 69 -13.97 -7.84 9.53
N GLU A 70 -14.17 -7.72 10.84
CA GLU A 70 -14.22 -6.43 11.53
C GLU A 70 -12.85 -5.73 11.48
N GLY A 71 -11.74 -6.48 11.60
CA GLY A 71 -10.38 -5.92 11.46
C GLY A 71 -10.12 -5.35 10.05
N LEU A 72 -10.57 -6.05 9.01
CA LEU A 72 -10.52 -5.54 7.63
C LEU A 72 -11.35 -4.26 7.49
N ARG A 73 -12.60 -4.28 7.98
CA ARG A 73 -13.48 -3.10 7.94
C ARG A 73 -12.88 -1.92 8.69
N GLN A 74 -12.30 -2.13 9.86
CA GLN A 74 -11.67 -1.06 10.64
C GLN A 74 -10.43 -0.46 9.98
N ALA A 75 -9.63 -1.27 9.27
CA ALA A 75 -8.42 -0.80 8.61
C ALA A 75 -8.73 0.02 7.34
N TYR A 76 -9.70 -0.43 6.53
CA TYR A 76 -9.99 0.20 5.23
C TYR A 76 -11.19 1.16 5.26
N TRP A 77 -12.16 0.94 6.16
CA TRP A 77 -13.44 1.64 6.20
C TRP A 77 -13.86 2.02 7.62
N ASN A 78 -13.09 2.91 8.26
CA ASN A 78 -13.43 3.47 9.57
C ASN A 78 -13.67 4.98 9.46
N PRO A 79 -14.92 5.42 9.21
CA PRO A 79 -15.25 6.84 9.04
C PRO A 79 -14.93 7.70 10.25
N ARG A 80 -14.94 7.11 11.45
CA ARG A 80 -14.72 7.79 12.74
C ARG A 80 -13.24 7.96 13.08
N SER A 81 -12.35 7.19 12.44
CA SER A 81 -10.92 7.31 12.71
C SER A 81 -10.35 8.60 12.09
N PRO A 82 -9.47 9.32 12.80
CA PRO A 82 -8.73 10.43 12.21
C PRO A 82 -7.51 9.95 11.40
N LYS A 83 -7.11 8.68 11.52
CA LYS A 83 -5.91 8.13 10.89
C LYS A 83 -6.19 7.67 9.46
N MET A 84 -5.39 8.15 8.51
CA MET A 84 -5.42 7.69 7.11
C MET A 84 -4.71 6.35 6.91
N PHE A 85 -3.62 6.14 7.63
CA PHE A 85 -2.82 4.93 7.55
C PHE A 85 -2.92 4.14 8.84
N SER A 86 -3.13 2.85 8.72
CA SER A 86 -3.04 1.88 9.81
C SER A 86 -2.18 0.70 9.39
N PRO A 87 -1.63 -0.09 10.33
CA PRO A 87 -1.06 -1.39 9.98
C PRO A 87 -2.06 -2.21 9.17
N ARG A 88 -1.58 -2.92 8.15
CA ARG A 88 -2.43 -3.78 7.33
C ARG A 88 -2.83 -5.02 8.14
N PRO A 89 -4.11 -5.43 8.14
CA PRO A 89 -4.55 -6.64 8.85
C PRO A 89 -3.97 -7.94 8.30
N LEU A 90 -3.54 -7.95 7.04
CA LEU A 90 -2.92 -9.11 6.38
C LEU A 90 -1.91 -8.67 5.31
N GLY A 91 -0.69 -9.19 5.38
CA GLY A 91 0.42 -8.89 4.49
C GLY A 91 1.40 -7.86 5.07
N VAL A 92 2.12 -7.18 4.18
CA VAL A 92 3.17 -6.19 4.54
C VAL A 92 2.74 -4.79 4.12
N GLY A 93 3.00 -3.81 4.99
CA GLY A 93 2.75 -2.39 4.79
C GLY A 93 1.50 -1.87 5.47
N TRP A 94 1.03 -0.73 5.00
CA TRP A 94 -0.10 -0.01 5.58
C TRP A 94 -1.40 -0.26 4.81
N ALA A 95 -2.51 -0.23 5.54
CA ALA A 95 -3.85 -0.09 4.98
C ALA A 95 -4.21 1.40 4.91
N ILE A 96 -5.09 1.73 3.96
CA ILE A 96 -5.56 3.10 3.72
C ILE A 96 -7.04 3.17 4.10
N ASN A 97 -7.37 4.07 5.02
CA ASN A 97 -8.73 4.35 5.44
C ASN A 97 -9.41 5.30 4.43
N ILE A 98 -10.18 4.71 3.51
CA ILE A 98 -10.77 5.41 2.36
C ILE A 98 -11.67 6.58 2.80
N PRO A 99 -12.65 6.41 3.72
CA PRO A 99 -13.47 7.53 4.20
C PRO A 99 -12.67 8.73 4.72
N THR A 100 -11.54 8.46 5.39
CA THR A 100 -10.70 9.52 5.97
C THR A 100 -9.92 10.25 4.89
N VAL A 101 -9.38 9.53 3.91
CA VAL A 101 -8.69 10.13 2.77
C VAL A 101 -9.65 11.02 1.98
N LEU A 102 -10.83 10.52 1.62
CA LEU A 102 -11.81 11.28 0.83
C LEU A 102 -12.25 12.56 1.54
N ARG A 103 -12.53 12.48 2.84
CA ARG A 103 -12.86 13.65 3.67
C ARG A 103 -11.73 14.69 3.68
N ARG A 104 -10.47 14.26 3.78
CA ARG A 104 -9.32 15.19 3.77
C ARG A 104 -9.06 15.81 2.41
N LEU A 105 -9.48 15.15 1.33
CA LEU A 105 -9.43 15.69 -0.03
C LEU A 105 -10.58 16.65 -0.34
N GLY A 106 -11.45 16.98 0.63
CA GLY A 106 -12.61 17.85 0.41
C GLY A 106 -13.73 17.20 -0.41
N LEU A 107 -13.63 15.89 -0.68
CA LEU A 107 -14.69 15.11 -1.30
C LEU A 107 -15.72 14.82 -0.22
N HIS A 108 -16.65 15.76 -0.01
CA HIS A 108 -17.80 15.63 0.88
C HIS A 108 -18.70 14.52 0.36
N GLN A 109 -18.41 13.29 0.74
CA GLN A 109 -19.34 12.21 0.53
C GLN A 109 -20.34 12.21 1.69
N GLY A 110 -21.63 12.40 1.39
CA GLY A 110 -22.75 12.27 2.32
C GLY A 110 -22.97 10.85 2.85
N PHE A 111 -21.95 10.24 3.45
CA PHE A 111 -22.05 8.94 4.14
C PHE A 111 -22.68 9.06 5.54
N THR A 112 -23.08 10.27 5.94
CA THR A 112 -24.05 10.48 7.02
C THR A 112 -25.47 10.31 6.49
N LYS A 113 -25.85 9.08 6.15
CA LYS A 113 -27.25 8.68 6.25
C LYS A 113 -27.30 7.45 7.13
N GLY A 114 -27.50 7.72 8.42
CA GLY A 114 -27.84 6.69 9.38
C GLY A 114 -29.20 6.09 9.04
N ARG A 115 -29.33 4.80 9.28
CA ARG A 115 -30.20 4.32 10.36
C ARG A 115 -29.61 3.05 10.95
#